data_AF-A0A423I544-F1
#
_entry.id   AF-A0A423I544-F1
#
_cell.length_a   1.000
_cell.length_b   1.000
_cell.length_c   1.000
_cell.angle_alpha   90.00
_cell.angle_beta   90.00
_cell.angle_gamma   90.00
#
_symmetry.space_group_name_H-M   'P 1'
#
loop_
_entity.id
_entity.type
_entity.pdbx_description
1 polymer ?
#
loop_
_entity_poly.entity_id
_entity_poly.type
_entity_poly.pdbx_seq_one_letter_code
_entity_poly.pdbx_strand_id
1 'polypeptide(L)'
;MLAGNVIAFDSSYTFLPVTYKGVNYWGGEDYKNSSKGCADPISAIGFVVTYPEFGPPGRINYYLGSNRGNAALNVYERKKDDGILITLLYRELENFELSSEAARRLAINNYQNSIFNKRLGLFRFQIISKTMPYRREVFWSKKNDTVDAVFDCETFPKAQAVCDQYWFHPKFEVFMKASYVRGRLSHWRAIKMKSEMLLDSFIRKEK
;
A
#
# COMPACT_ATOMS: atom_id res chain seq x y z
N MET A 1 17.30 -7.06 5.03
CA MET A 1 16.86 -5.92 5.87
C MET A 1 15.89 -5.06 5.08
N LEU A 2 14.83 -4.55 5.72
CA LEU A 2 13.88 -3.57 5.16
C LEU A 2 13.91 -2.33 6.05
N ALA A 3 14.27 -1.16 5.48
CA ALA A 3 14.45 0.08 6.25
C ALA A 3 15.34 -0.11 7.50
N GLY A 4 16.47 -0.82 7.37
CA GLY A 4 17.39 -1.11 8.48
C GLY A 4 16.92 -2.17 9.48
N ASN A 5 15.68 -2.67 9.37
CA ASN A 5 15.15 -3.70 10.27
C ASN A 5 15.31 -5.12 9.69
N VAL A 6 15.63 -6.10 10.54
CA VAL A 6 15.57 -7.53 10.19
C VAL A 6 14.14 -8.03 10.41
N ILE A 7 13.39 -8.15 9.31
CA ILE A 7 12.04 -8.70 9.30
C ILE A 7 12.11 -10.10 8.71
N ALA A 8 11.63 -11.10 9.43
CA ALA A 8 11.59 -12.49 8.96
C ALA A 8 10.15 -12.91 8.71
N PHE A 9 9.78 -12.88 7.44
CA PHE A 9 8.46 -13.27 7.01
C PHE A 9 8.27 -14.79 7.11
N ASP A 10 7.09 -15.21 7.56
CA ASP A 10 6.72 -16.62 7.64
C ASP A 10 6.56 -17.20 6.23
N SER A 11 7.24 -18.33 5.96
CA SER A 11 7.25 -18.98 4.64
C SER A 11 5.91 -19.60 4.23
N SER A 12 4.95 -19.69 5.15
CA SER A 12 3.58 -20.11 4.84
C SER A 12 2.82 -19.09 3.98
N TYR A 13 3.22 -17.82 3.98
CA TYR A 13 2.62 -16.80 3.13
C TYR A 13 3.12 -16.90 1.68
N THR A 14 2.22 -16.64 0.74
CA THR A 14 2.58 -16.51 -0.69
C THR A 14 3.13 -15.12 -0.95
N PHE A 15 4.43 -15.03 -1.26
CA PHE A 15 5.10 -13.77 -1.58
C PHE A 15 4.90 -13.35 -3.03
N LEU A 16 4.69 -12.05 -3.22
CA LEU A 16 4.74 -11.40 -4.52
C LEU A 16 6.22 -11.14 -4.87
N PRO A 17 6.56 -10.83 -6.14
CA PRO A 17 7.92 -10.48 -6.51
C PRO A 17 8.55 -9.45 -5.55
N VAL A 18 9.64 -9.85 -4.91
CA VAL A 18 10.42 -8.99 -4.00
C VAL A 18 11.22 -8.00 -4.84
N THR A 19 11.24 -6.74 -4.42
CA THR A 19 12.07 -5.69 -5.03
C THR A 19 13.26 -5.42 -4.11
N TYR A 20 14.47 -5.50 -4.67
CA TYR A 20 15.71 -5.29 -3.95
C TYR A 20 16.24 -3.88 -4.19
N LYS A 21 17.05 -3.36 -3.27
CA LYS A 21 17.67 -2.04 -3.41
C LYS A 21 18.91 -2.14 -4.29
N GLY A 22 18.98 -1.31 -5.33
CA GLY A 22 20.13 -1.23 -6.24
C GLY A 22 20.29 -2.42 -7.19
N VAL A 23 19.38 -3.40 -7.16
CA VAL A 23 19.47 -4.62 -7.97
C VAL A 23 18.11 -4.97 -8.57
N ASN A 24 18.10 -5.30 -9.86
CA ASN A 24 16.91 -5.75 -10.57
C ASN A 24 17.03 -7.20 -11.03
N TYR A 25 16.74 -8.15 -10.14
CA TYR A 25 16.76 -9.59 -10.48
C TYR A 25 15.73 -10.02 -11.52
N TRP A 26 14.76 -9.15 -11.83
CA TRP A 26 13.71 -9.40 -12.81
C TRP A 26 14.01 -8.77 -14.18
N GLY A 27 15.13 -8.04 -14.32
CA GLY A 27 15.47 -7.24 -15.49
C GLY A 27 16.11 -7.97 -16.67
N GLY A 28 16.30 -9.29 -16.58
CA GLY A 28 16.99 -10.07 -17.63
C GLY A 28 18.52 -10.07 -17.49
N GLU A 29 19.22 -10.46 -18.56
CA GLU A 29 20.67 -10.75 -18.53
C GLU A 29 21.57 -9.54 -18.22
N ASP A 30 21.08 -8.32 -18.43
CA ASP A 30 21.85 -7.08 -18.23
C ASP A 30 21.97 -6.66 -16.76
N TYR A 31 21.22 -7.30 -15.85
CA TYR A 31 21.16 -6.95 -14.43
C TYR A 31 21.77 -8.05 -13.54
N LYS A 32 22.94 -8.57 -13.95
CA LYS A 32 23.70 -9.57 -13.19
C LYS A 32 24.30 -8.96 -11.93
N ASN A 33 23.70 -9.24 -10.77
CA ASN A 33 24.39 -9.08 -9.49
C ASN A 33 25.32 -10.30 -9.27
N SER A 34 26.54 -10.05 -8.79
CA SER A 34 27.56 -11.08 -8.55
C SER A 34 27.22 -11.99 -7.37
N SER A 35 26.35 -11.53 -6.47
CA SER A 35 25.72 -12.33 -5.43
C SER A 35 24.19 -12.24 -5.59
N LYS A 36 23.53 -13.36 -5.82
CA LYS A 36 22.07 -13.48 -5.63
C LYS A 36 21.89 -13.89 -4.18
N GLY A 37 21.22 -13.12 -3.31
CA GLY A 37 21.05 -13.65 -1.98
C GLY A 37 20.08 -12.96 -1.04
N CYS A 38 19.65 -13.76 -0.05
CA CYS A 38 18.86 -13.36 1.12
C CYS A 38 19.51 -12.25 1.97
N ALA A 39 20.75 -11.85 1.65
CA ALA A 39 21.48 -10.77 2.31
C ALA A 39 21.20 -9.39 1.70
N ASP A 40 20.66 -9.31 0.48
CA ASP A 40 20.42 -8.03 -0.19
C ASP A 40 19.30 -7.23 0.53
N PRO A 41 19.49 -5.92 0.72
CA PRO A 41 18.45 -5.07 1.27
C PRO A 41 17.21 -5.05 0.37
N ILE A 42 16.03 -5.25 0.97
CA ILE A 42 14.75 -5.26 0.28
C ILE A 42 14.20 -3.84 0.31
N SER A 43 13.72 -3.36 -0.84
CA SER A 43 13.02 -2.06 -0.95
C SER A 43 11.51 -2.22 -1.03
N ALA A 44 11.01 -3.38 -1.44
CA ALA A 44 9.58 -3.70 -1.37
C ALA A 44 9.35 -5.21 -1.30
N ILE A 45 8.34 -5.60 -0.51
CA ILE A 45 7.86 -6.98 -0.46
C ILE A 45 6.34 -6.99 -0.41
N GLY A 46 5.73 -7.84 -1.23
CA GLY A 46 4.31 -8.11 -1.19
C GLY A 46 4.03 -9.53 -0.71
N PHE A 47 2.88 -9.76 -0.11
CA PHE A 47 2.37 -11.09 0.18
C PHE A 47 0.83 -11.11 0.18
N VAL A 48 0.27 -12.28 -0.10
CA VAL A 48 -1.18 -12.50 -0.08
C VAL A 48 -1.62 -12.98 1.29
N VAL A 49 -2.73 -12.45 1.77
CA VAL A 49 -3.35 -12.82 3.05
C VAL A 49 -4.81 -13.20 2.85
N THR A 50 -5.33 -14.13 3.64
CA THR A 50 -6.78 -14.36 3.71
C THR A 50 -7.49 -13.18 4.34
N TYR A 51 -8.76 -13.01 4.03
CA TYR A 51 -9.60 -12.03 4.72
C TYR A 51 -10.92 -12.69 5.15
N PRO A 52 -11.39 -12.43 6.39
CA PRO A 52 -10.92 -11.42 7.34
C PRO A 52 -9.78 -11.85 8.27
N GLU A 53 -9.23 -13.06 8.17
CA GLU A 53 -8.31 -13.63 9.17
C GLU A 53 -6.88 -13.09 9.09
N PHE A 54 -6.42 -12.65 7.90
CA PHE A 54 -5.04 -12.25 7.62
C PHE A 54 -4.02 -13.39 7.78
N GLY A 55 -4.49 -14.62 7.63
CA GLY A 55 -3.67 -15.82 7.65
C GLY A 55 -3.06 -16.14 6.27
N PRO A 56 -2.23 -17.19 6.20
CA PRO A 56 -1.69 -17.72 4.96
C PRO A 56 -2.79 -18.15 3.98
N PRO A 57 -2.66 -17.88 2.67
CA PRO A 57 -3.70 -18.18 1.67
C PRO A 57 -3.81 -19.67 1.30
N GLY A 58 -2.92 -20.52 1.80
CA GLY A 58 -2.85 -21.94 1.45
C GLY A 58 -2.52 -22.17 -0.03
N ARG A 59 -3.06 -23.24 -0.63
CA ARG A 59 -2.82 -23.63 -2.04
C ARG A 59 -3.66 -22.86 -3.06
N ILE A 60 -4.34 -21.78 -2.66
CA ILE A 60 -5.25 -21.04 -3.55
C ILE A 60 -4.43 -20.15 -4.49
N ASN A 61 -4.70 -20.27 -5.79
CA ASN A 61 -3.99 -19.54 -6.84
C ASN A 61 -4.05 -18.02 -6.64
N TYR A 62 -2.89 -17.42 -6.83
CA TYR A 62 -2.46 -16.05 -6.51
C TYR A 62 -3.17 -14.93 -7.29
N TYR A 63 -3.87 -15.23 -8.39
CA TYR A 63 -4.38 -14.18 -9.25
C TYR A 63 -5.50 -13.41 -8.56
N LEU A 64 -5.33 -12.09 -8.46
CA LEU A 64 -6.34 -11.07 -8.13
C LEU A 64 -7.55 -11.07 -9.10
N GLY A 65 -7.74 -12.13 -9.89
CA GLY A 65 -8.86 -12.36 -10.77
C GLY A 65 -10.07 -12.83 -9.96
N SER A 66 -11.10 -11.98 -9.95
CA SER A 66 -12.55 -12.20 -9.76
C SER A 66 -13.10 -13.17 -8.69
N ASN A 67 -12.31 -14.01 -8.04
CA ASN A 67 -12.74 -14.99 -7.03
C ASN A 67 -12.08 -14.74 -5.66
N ARG A 68 -12.54 -13.66 -5.04
CA ARG A 68 -13.14 -13.57 -3.69
C ARG A 68 -12.46 -14.35 -2.55
N GLY A 69 -11.64 -13.63 -1.78
CA GLY A 69 -11.27 -14.07 -0.42
C GLY A 69 -10.08 -13.31 0.12
N ASN A 70 -9.05 -13.11 -0.69
CA ASN A 70 -7.76 -12.65 -0.19
C ASN A 70 -7.58 -11.13 -0.33
N ALA A 71 -6.64 -10.58 0.41
CA ALA A 71 -6.09 -9.24 0.21
C ALA A 71 -4.60 -9.38 -0.12
N ALA A 72 -4.03 -8.41 -0.82
CA ALA A 72 -2.59 -8.31 -0.98
C ALA A 72 -2.07 -7.23 -0.06
N LEU A 73 -1.05 -7.55 0.74
CA LEU A 73 -0.31 -6.60 1.53
C LEU A 73 1.03 -6.36 0.88
N ASN A 74 1.44 -5.11 0.82
CA ASN A 74 2.76 -4.74 0.37
C ASN A 74 3.37 -3.80 1.39
N VAL A 75 4.67 -3.97 1.61
CA VAL A 75 5.48 -3.16 2.49
C VAL A 75 6.62 -2.60 1.65
N TYR A 76 6.74 -1.28 1.65
CA TYR A 76 7.72 -0.55 0.86
C TYR A 76 8.63 0.23 1.80
N GLU A 77 9.92 0.23 1.47
CA GLU A 77 10.84 1.24 1.99
C GLU A 77 10.31 2.62 1.59
N ARG A 78 10.50 3.57 2.49
CA ARG A 78 10.18 4.96 2.30
C ARG A 78 10.92 5.55 1.08
N LYS A 79 10.19 5.93 0.02
CA LYS A 79 10.72 6.70 -1.13
C LYS A 79 10.04 8.06 -1.23
N LYS A 80 10.81 9.13 -1.46
CA LYS A 80 10.33 10.53 -1.47
C LYS A 80 9.51 10.89 -2.72
N ASP A 81 9.42 9.97 -3.68
CA ASP A 81 9.08 10.25 -5.08
C ASP A 81 7.77 9.57 -5.51
N ASP A 82 7.10 8.88 -4.59
CA ASP A 82 5.92 8.10 -4.92
C ASP A 82 4.69 9.01 -5.14
N GLY A 83 3.87 8.66 -6.13
CA GLY A 83 2.81 9.50 -6.71
C GLY A 83 1.79 10.12 -5.73
N ILE A 84 0.81 10.85 -6.27
CA ILE A 84 -0.05 11.80 -5.54
C ILE A 84 -0.66 11.30 -4.20
N LEU A 85 -0.91 10.01 -4.05
CA LEU A 85 -1.46 9.42 -2.82
C LEU A 85 -0.44 9.37 -1.68
N ILE A 86 0.79 8.97 -2.01
CA ILE A 86 1.90 8.96 -1.07
C ILE A 86 2.38 10.40 -0.81
N THR A 87 2.32 11.26 -1.83
CA THR A 87 2.49 12.72 -1.68
C THR A 87 1.51 13.30 -0.64
N LEU A 88 0.22 12.93 -0.70
CA LEU A 88 -0.79 13.35 0.28
C LEU A 88 -0.45 12.88 1.71
N LEU A 89 0.04 11.64 1.86
CA LEU A 89 0.50 11.12 3.15
C LEU A 89 1.72 11.89 3.66
N TYR A 90 2.77 12.07 2.85
CA TYR A 90 4.00 12.74 3.27
C TYR A 90 3.81 14.20 3.63
N ARG A 91 3.00 14.93 2.86
CA ARG A 91 2.75 16.36 3.09
C ARG A 91 2.34 16.63 4.53
N GLU A 92 1.44 15.79 5.06
CA GLU A 92 0.84 16.00 6.38
C GLU A 92 1.64 15.30 7.50
N LEU A 93 2.43 14.26 7.17
CA LEU A 93 3.26 13.56 8.15
C LEU A 93 4.57 14.30 8.48
N GLU A 94 5.13 15.10 7.56
CA GLU A 94 6.50 15.64 7.75
C GLU A 94 6.75 17.09 7.29
N ASN A 95 5.73 17.92 7.06
CA ASN A 95 5.93 19.31 6.60
C ASN A 95 6.85 19.44 5.36
N PHE A 96 6.95 18.40 4.54
CA PHE A 96 7.98 18.31 3.49
C PHE A 96 7.56 18.98 2.18
N GLU A 97 8.53 19.59 1.48
CA GLU A 97 8.35 20.16 0.14
C GLU A 97 8.10 19.05 -0.89
N LEU A 98 7.01 19.19 -1.64
CA LEU A 98 6.60 18.22 -2.64
C LEU A 98 7.49 18.33 -3.90
N SER A 99 7.84 17.18 -4.49
CA SER A 99 8.77 17.08 -5.62
C SER A 99 8.30 17.77 -6.91
N SER A 100 7.01 18.08 -7.04
CA SER A 100 6.52 18.96 -8.11
C SER A 100 5.37 19.88 -7.66
N GLU A 101 5.46 21.13 -8.07
CA GLU A 101 4.47 22.17 -7.78
C GLU A 101 3.08 21.87 -8.37
N ALA A 102 3.03 21.10 -9.47
CA ALA A 102 1.78 20.65 -10.07
C ALA A 102 1.07 19.59 -9.21
N ALA A 103 1.79 18.58 -8.72
CA ALA A 103 1.22 17.58 -7.82
C ALA A 103 0.77 18.20 -6.49
N ARG A 104 1.54 19.18 -5.99
CA ARG A 104 1.20 19.97 -4.80
C ARG A 104 -0.11 20.70 -4.94
N ARG A 105 -0.28 21.48 -6.01
CA ARG A 105 -1.51 22.24 -6.27
C ARG A 105 -2.72 21.32 -6.41
N LEU A 106 -2.58 20.20 -7.12
CA LEU A 106 -3.66 19.23 -7.27
C LEU A 106 -4.05 18.60 -5.93
N ALA A 107 -3.07 18.20 -5.11
CA ALA A 107 -3.29 17.66 -3.77
C ALA A 107 -3.99 18.67 -2.85
N ILE A 108 -3.56 19.93 -2.84
CA ILE A 108 -4.18 21.02 -2.08
C ILE A 108 -5.63 21.22 -2.50
N ASN A 109 -5.88 21.37 -3.79
CA ASN A 109 -7.22 21.63 -4.32
C ASN A 109 -8.18 20.47 -4.00
N ASN A 110 -7.72 19.23 -4.13
CA ASN A 110 -8.52 18.04 -3.83
C ASN A 110 -8.83 17.91 -2.34
N TYR A 111 -7.89 18.31 -1.48
CA TYR A 111 -8.09 18.34 -0.04
C TYR A 111 -9.14 19.39 0.39
N GLN A 112 -9.06 20.59 -0.19
CA GLN A 112 -9.99 21.69 0.09
C GLN A 112 -11.42 21.40 -0.39
N ASN A 113 -11.60 20.74 -1.53
CA ASN A 113 -12.91 20.42 -2.11
C ASN A 113 -13.49 19.07 -1.65
N SER A 114 -12.97 18.53 -0.54
CA SER A 114 -13.32 17.20 -0.07
C SER A 114 -14.70 17.16 0.59
N ILE A 115 -15.35 16.00 0.50
CA ILE A 115 -16.64 15.74 1.17
C ILE A 115 -16.43 14.66 2.23
N PHE A 116 -16.92 14.88 3.44
CA PHE A 116 -16.84 13.87 4.50
C PHE A 116 -17.97 12.83 4.37
N ASN A 117 -17.60 11.56 4.21
CA ASN A 117 -18.50 10.42 4.23
C ASN A 117 -18.60 9.88 5.66
N LYS A 118 -19.70 10.20 6.35
CA LYS A 118 -19.97 9.77 7.73
C LYS A 118 -19.96 8.24 7.91
N ARG A 119 -20.47 7.48 6.93
CA ARG A 119 -20.56 6.01 7.02
C ARG A 119 -19.18 5.35 7.03
N LEU A 120 -18.25 5.87 6.24
CA LEU A 120 -16.87 5.35 6.20
C LEU A 120 -15.96 6.02 7.25
N GLY A 121 -16.33 7.22 7.68
CA GLY A 121 -15.48 8.11 8.46
C GLY A 121 -14.26 8.54 7.66
N LEU A 122 -14.46 8.87 6.38
CA LEU A 122 -13.41 9.24 5.42
C LEU A 122 -13.82 10.50 4.66
N PHE A 123 -12.85 11.36 4.38
CA PHE A 123 -12.99 12.38 3.34
C PHE A 123 -12.88 11.73 1.97
N ARG A 124 -13.51 12.32 0.96
CA ARG A 124 -13.46 11.84 -0.43
C ARG A 124 -13.40 12.97 -1.44
N PHE A 125 -12.79 12.68 -2.58
CA PHE A 125 -13.05 13.36 -3.85
C PHE A 125 -13.06 12.33 -4.99
N GLN A 126 -13.67 12.71 -6.11
CA GLN A 126 -13.70 11.89 -7.31
C GLN A 126 -12.80 12.51 -8.37
N ILE A 127 -11.95 11.69 -8.99
CA ILE A 127 -11.17 12.11 -10.15
C ILE A 127 -12.03 11.84 -11.38
N ILE A 128 -12.47 12.91 -12.02
CA ILE A 128 -13.22 12.83 -13.28
C ILE A 128 -12.22 13.02 -14.42
N SER A 129 -11.83 11.93 -15.07
CA SER A 129 -11.05 11.95 -16.29
C SER A 129 -11.85 11.38 -17.45
N LYS A 130 -11.95 12.13 -18.55
CA LYS A 130 -12.59 11.66 -19.79
C LYS A 130 -11.76 10.60 -20.52
N THR A 131 -10.47 10.50 -20.21
CA THR A 131 -9.53 9.55 -20.86
C THR A 131 -9.36 8.25 -20.09
N MET A 132 -9.76 8.20 -18.81
CA MET A 132 -9.64 6.98 -18.01
C MET A 132 -10.80 6.02 -18.32
N PRO A 133 -10.52 4.73 -18.60
CA PRO A 133 -11.56 3.73 -18.86
C PRO A 133 -12.25 3.23 -17.57
N TYR A 134 -12.02 3.89 -16.44
CA TYR A 134 -12.51 3.54 -15.12
C TYR A 134 -12.86 4.79 -14.31
N ARG A 135 -13.72 4.62 -13.30
CA ARG A 135 -13.98 5.66 -12.30
C ARG A 135 -13.00 5.53 -11.16
N ARG A 136 -12.39 6.63 -10.75
CA ARG A 136 -11.43 6.68 -9.66
C ARG A 136 -11.94 7.58 -8.54
N GLU A 137 -12.02 7.04 -7.34
CA GLU A 137 -12.36 7.78 -6.12
C GLU A 137 -11.21 7.68 -5.13
N VAL A 138 -10.83 8.83 -4.59
CA VAL A 138 -9.78 8.91 -3.57
C VAL A 138 -10.43 9.24 -2.24
N PHE A 139 -10.07 8.48 -1.21
CA PHE A 139 -10.50 8.72 0.16
C PHE A 139 -9.29 8.95 1.07
N TRP A 140 -9.50 9.59 2.22
CA TRP A 140 -8.51 9.61 3.28
C TRP A 140 -9.16 9.73 4.66
N SER A 141 -8.44 9.23 5.65
CA SER A 141 -8.77 9.40 7.06
C SER A 141 -7.84 10.42 7.70
N LYS A 142 -8.30 10.99 8.82
CA LYS A 142 -7.47 11.82 9.68
C LYS A 142 -7.38 11.25 11.08
N LYS A 143 -6.25 11.47 11.74
CA LYS A 143 -6.02 11.25 13.16
C LYS A 143 -5.23 12.44 13.68
N ASN A 144 -5.77 13.15 14.68
CA ASN A 144 -5.17 14.38 15.24
C ASN A 144 -4.83 15.41 14.14
N ASP A 145 -5.79 15.67 13.25
CA ASP A 145 -5.68 16.57 12.09
C ASP A 145 -4.69 16.18 10.97
N THR A 146 -3.84 15.18 11.20
CA THR A 146 -2.93 14.60 10.19
C THR A 146 -3.60 13.47 9.41
N VAL A 147 -3.22 13.29 8.14
CA VAL A 147 -3.68 12.15 7.32
C VAL A 147 -3.11 10.84 7.88
N ASP A 148 -3.99 9.90 8.24
CA ASP A 148 -3.61 8.58 8.80
C ASP A 148 -3.56 7.48 7.74
N ALA A 149 -4.44 7.56 6.75
CA ALA A 149 -4.49 6.61 5.63
C ALA A 149 -5.14 7.25 4.41
N VAL A 150 -4.68 6.88 3.22
CA VAL A 150 -5.21 7.29 1.91
C VAL A 150 -5.68 6.07 1.15
N PHE A 151 -6.72 6.21 0.35
CA PHE A 151 -7.35 5.14 -0.40
C PHE A 151 -7.51 5.55 -1.84
N ASP A 152 -7.17 4.66 -2.75
CA ASP A 152 -7.39 4.82 -4.18
C ASP A 152 -8.26 3.69 -4.69
N CYS A 153 -9.50 4.01 -5.04
CA CYS A 153 -10.48 3.03 -5.44
C CYS A 153 -10.84 3.19 -6.91
N GLU A 154 -10.59 2.15 -7.69
CA GLU A 154 -10.87 2.09 -9.11
C GLU A 154 -12.07 1.18 -9.38
N THR A 155 -13.00 1.68 -10.18
CA THR A 155 -14.21 0.98 -10.59
C THR A 155 -14.23 0.87 -12.11
N PHE A 156 -13.97 -0.34 -12.60
CA PHE A 156 -13.98 -0.67 -14.02
C PHE A 156 -15.39 -1.10 -14.45
N PRO A 157 -15.86 -0.75 -15.67
CA PRO A 157 -17.19 -1.12 -16.14
C PRO A 157 -17.47 -2.63 -16.19
N LYS A 158 -16.44 -3.45 -16.46
CA LYS A 158 -16.53 -4.90 -16.66
C LYS A 158 -15.67 -5.72 -15.68
N ALA A 159 -15.08 -5.08 -14.67
CA ALA A 159 -14.22 -5.75 -13.70
C ALA A 159 -14.63 -5.43 -12.27
N GLN A 160 -14.15 -6.23 -11.32
CA GLN A 160 -14.38 -5.97 -9.91
C GLN A 160 -13.71 -4.66 -9.49
N ALA A 161 -14.45 -3.81 -8.77
CA ALA A 161 -13.87 -2.60 -8.20
C ALA A 161 -12.86 -2.96 -7.11
N VAL A 162 -11.69 -2.32 -7.15
CA VAL A 162 -10.57 -2.55 -6.23
C VAL A 162 -10.24 -1.26 -5.50
N CYS A 163 -9.69 -1.39 -4.30
CA CYS A 163 -9.16 -0.28 -3.53
C CYS A 163 -7.76 -0.64 -3.06
N ASP A 164 -6.87 0.33 -3.20
CA ASP A 164 -5.55 0.33 -2.59
C ASP A 164 -5.56 1.30 -1.41
N GLN A 165 -5.35 0.77 -0.21
CA GLN A 165 -5.22 1.53 1.03
C GLN A 165 -3.75 1.70 1.36
N TYR A 166 -3.30 2.93 1.59
CA TYR A 166 -1.93 3.31 1.90
C TYR A 166 -1.86 3.96 3.28
N TRP A 167 -0.85 3.60 4.07
CA TRP A 167 -0.55 4.26 5.35
C TRP A 167 0.91 4.07 5.73
N PHE A 168 1.37 4.86 6.70
CA PHE A 168 2.72 4.77 7.24
C PHE A 168 2.72 3.92 8.53
N HIS A 169 3.68 3.01 8.65
CA HIS A 169 3.89 2.23 9.85
C HIS A 169 5.10 2.78 10.63
N PRO A 170 4.88 3.61 11.68
CA PRO A 170 5.95 4.40 12.28
C PRO A 170 7.06 3.56 12.93
N LYS A 171 6.72 2.44 13.55
CA LYS A 171 7.70 1.57 14.23
C LYS A 171 8.78 1.00 13.29
N PHE A 172 8.45 0.77 12.02
CA PHE A 172 9.37 0.21 11.03
C PHE A 172 9.81 1.25 10.00
N GLU A 173 9.24 2.45 10.06
CA GLU A 173 9.45 3.52 9.08
C GLU A 173 9.20 3.11 7.63
N VAL A 174 8.17 2.27 7.41
CA VAL A 174 7.77 1.75 6.09
C VAL A 174 6.39 2.21 5.68
N PHE A 175 6.14 2.23 4.37
CA PHE A 175 4.81 2.37 3.83
C PHE A 175 4.16 1.02 3.64
N MET A 176 2.92 0.93 4.08
CA MET A 176 2.08 -0.23 3.87
C MET A 176 1.01 0.08 2.84
N LYS A 177 0.73 -0.93 2.01
CA LYS A 177 -0.37 -0.94 1.06
C LYS A 177 -1.19 -2.20 1.23
N ALA A 178 -2.50 -2.06 1.39
CA ALA A 178 -3.43 -3.17 1.27
C ALA A 178 -4.28 -3.01 0.01
N SER A 179 -4.25 -4.01 -0.87
CA SER A 179 -5.10 -4.10 -2.04
C SER A 179 -6.24 -5.07 -1.77
N TYR A 180 -7.48 -4.63 -1.94
CA TYR A 180 -8.67 -5.44 -1.68
C TYR A 180 -9.86 -5.00 -2.53
N VAL A 181 -10.87 -5.87 -2.62
CA VAL A 181 -12.11 -5.58 -3.33
C VAL A 181 -12.88 -4.45 -2.63
N ARG A 182 -13.43 -3.50 -3.40
CA ARG A 182 -14.06 -2.28 -2.87
C ARG A 182 -15.11 -2.50 -1.79
N GLY A 183 -15.84 -3.62 -1.83
CA GLY A 183 -16.84 -3.97 -0.82
C GLY A 183 -16.26 -4.06 0.62
N ARG A 184 -14.94 -4.19 0.77
CA ARG A 184 -14.25 -4.23 2.07
C ARG A 184 -13.81 -2.85 2.57
N LEU A 185 -14.01 -1.78 1.80
CA LEU A 185 -13.63 -0.43 2.20
C LEU A 185 -14.27 0.00 3.53
N SER A 186 -15.48 -0.46 3.86
CA SER A 186 -16.11 -0.20 5.16
C SER A 186 -15.33 -0.79 6.35
N HIS A 187 -14.45 -1.75 6.12
CA HIS A 187 -13.65 -2.44 7.13
C HIS A 187 -12.19 -1.96 7.13
N TRP A 188 -11.87 -0.82 6.51
CA TRP A 188 -10.51 -0.32 6.34
C TRP A 188 -9.70 -0.21 7.65
N ARG A 189 -10.36 0.15 8.77
CA ARG A 189 -9.71 0.25 10.09
C ARG A 189 -9.20 -1.12 10.55
N ALA A 190 -10.04 -2.16 10.40
CA ALA A 190 -9.67 -3.52 10.73
C ALA A 190 -8.57 -4.05 9.80
N ILE A 191 -8.63 -3.70 8.51
CA ILE A 191 -7.59 -4.04 7.53
C ILE A 191 -6.25 -3.42 7.94
N LYS A 192 -6.22 -2.11 8.24
CA LYS A 192 -5.02 -1.41 8.73
C LYS A 192 -4.45 -2.11 9.95
N MET A 193 -5.26 -2.23 11.00
CA MET A 193 -4.86 -2.82 12.29
C MET A 193 -4.33 -4.24 12.14
N LYS A 194 -5.03 -5.13 11.41
CA LYS A 194 -4.56 -6.51 11.22
C LYS A 194 -3.30 -6.62 10.37
N SER A 195 -3.15 -5.73 9.38
CA SER A 195 -1.93 -5.67 8.57
C SER A 195 -0.73 -5.23 9.41
N GLU A 196 -0.91 -4.22 10.26
CA GLU A 196 0.13 -3.75 11.21
C GLU A 196 0.50 -4.86 12.21
N MET A 197 -0.49 -5.52 12.82
CA MET A 197 -0.26 -6.66 13.72
C MET A 197 0.47 -7.82 13.04
N LEU A 198 0.14 -8.10 11.79
CA LEU A 198 0.81 -9.14 11.02
C LEU A 198 2.27 -8.77 10.74
N LEU A 199 2.55 -7.54 10.34
CA LEU A 199 3.92 -7.07 10.13
C LEU A 199 4.72 -7.11 11.43
N ASP A 200 4.12 -6.70 12.55
CA ASP A 200 4.69 -6.80 13.89
C ASP A 200 5.02 -8.25 14.29
N SER A 201 4.25 -9.24 13.81
CA SER A 201 4.50 -10.66 14.08
C SER A 201 5.75 -11.21 13.38
N PHE A 202 6.21 -10.55 12.31
CA PHE A 202 7.41 -10.93 11.56
C PHE A 202 8.71 -10.38 12.16
N ILE A 203 8.63 -9.69 13.31
CA ILE A 203 9.81 -9.26 14.06
C ILE A 203 10.55 -10.48 14.58
N ARG A 204 11.83 -10.60 14.21
CA ARG A 204 12.78 -11.36 15.01
C ARG A 204 13.52 -10.38 15.91
N LYS A 205 13.38 -10.55 17.23
CA LYS A 205 14.36 -9.97 18.15
C LYS A 205 15.68 -10.67 17.83
N GLU A 206 16.70 -9.91 17.44
CA GLU A 206 18.06 -10.41 17.48
C GLU A 206 18.32 -10.90 18.91
N LYS A 207 18.70 -12.17 19.05
CA LYS A 207 19.20 -12.72 20.30
C LYS A 207 20.69 -12.41 20.39
#